data_AF-A0A973MRK4-F1
#
_entry.id   AF-A0A973MRK4-F1
#
_cell.length_a   1.000
_cell.length_b   1.000
_cell.length_c   1.000
_cell.angle_alpha   90.00
_cell.angle_beta   90.00
_cell.angle_gamma   90.00
#
_symmetry.space_group_name_H-M   'P 1'
#
loop_
_entity.id
_entity.type
_entity.pdbx_description
1 polymer ?
#
loop_
_entity_poly.entity_id
_entity_poly.type
_entity_poly.pdbx_seq_one_letter_code
_entity_poly.pdbx_strand_id
1 'polypeptide(L)'
;MGRGRAKAKQTKVARQLKYNSGGTDLSRLASELGASTSSQPPNGEPFEDDEDEDDPYAEYASLYNDDDEDEDDESGPSSQHRRGA
;
A
#
# COMPACT_ATOMS: atom_id res chain seq x y z
N MET A 1 -21.66 -2.18 41.37
CA MET A 1 -22.19 -1.39 40.21
C MET A 1 -21.13 -0.75 39.29
N GLY A 2 -19.81 -1.00 39.40
CA GLY A 2 -18.79 -0.26 38.61
C GLY A 2 -18.15 -0.98 37.41
N ARG A 3 -18.43 -2.26 37.16
CA ARG A 3 -17.67 -3.08 36.20
C ARG A 3 -17.83 -2.66 34.73
N GLY A 4 -19.01 -2.16 34.33
CA GLY A 4 -19.28 -1.77 32.94
C GLY A 4 -18.42 -0.59 32.45
N ARG A 5 -18.23 0.42 33.31
CA ARG A 5 -17.39 1.59 32.98
C ARG A 5 -15.91 1.23 32.87
N ALA A 6 -15.42 0.40 33.78
CA ALA A 6 -14.05 -0.09 33.74
C ALA A 6 -13.81 -0.93 32.47
N LYS A 7 -14.72 -1.85 32.14
CA LYS A 7 -14.64 -2.65 30.91
C LYS A 7 -14.64 -1.79 29.65
N ALA A 8 -15.52 -0.80 29.56
CA ALA A 8 -15.56 0.12 28.42
C ALA A 8 -14.26 0.90 28.24
N LYS A 9 -13.67 1.40 29.34
CA LYS A 9 -12.36 2.08 29.31
C LYS A 9 -11.26 1.14 28.83
N GLN A 10 -11.21 -0.09 29.35
CA GLN A 10 -10.21 -1.07 28.96
C GLN A 10 -10.33 -1.46 27.48
N THR A 11 -11.55 -1.67 26.96
CA THR A 11 -11.76 -1.96 25.54
C THR A 11 -11.34 -0.79 24.65
N LYS A 12 -11.60 0.46 25.07
CA LYS A 12 -11.14 1.65 24.35
C LYS A 12 -9.61 1.73 24.28
N VAL A 13 -8.93 1.54 25.42
CA VAL A 13 -7.46 1.54 25.49
C VAL A 13 -6.87 0.40 24.65
N ALA A 14 -7.42 -0.81 24.75
CA ALA A 14 -6.96 -1.96 23.97
C ALA A 14 -7.14 -1.75 22.46
N ARG A 15 -8.28 -1.17 22.03
CA ARG A 15 -8.50 -0.82 20.63
C ARG A 15 -7.50 0.23 20.16
N GLN A 16 -7.25 1.24 20.98
CA GLN A 16 -6.23 2.24 20.67
C GLN A 16 -4.85 1.58 20.57
N LEU A 17 -4.43 0.71 21.47
CA LEU A 17 -3.14 0.01 21.33
C LEU A 17 -3.06 -0.91 20.10
N LYS A 18 -4.16 -1.59 19.76
CA LYS A 18 -4.21 -2.53 18.64
C LYS A 18 -4.20 -1.85 17.27
N TYR A 19 -4.91 -0.73 17.15
CA TYR A 19 -5.14 -0.05 15.87
C TYR A 19 -4.55 1.36 15.79
N ASN A 20 -3.92 1.85 16.85
CA ASN A 20 -2.99 2.96 16.71
C ASN A 20 -1.74 2.37 16.06
N SER A 21 -1.61 2.57 14.76
CA SER A 21 -0.45 2.15 13.97
C SER A 21 0.86 2.81 14.40
N GLY A 22 0.87 3.55 15.52
CA GLY A 22 1.96 4.37 15.98
C GLY A 22 2.15 5.53 15.02
N GLY A 23 2.28 6.75 15.55
CA GLY A 23 2.97 7.78 14.79
C GLY A 23 4.44 7.37 14.73
N THR A 24 4.79 6.46 13.84
CA THR A 24 6.18 6.17 13.54
C THR A 24 6.74 7.43 12.90
N ASP A 25 7.84 7.92 13.47
CA ASP A 25 8.55 9.04 12.88
C ASP A 25 9.27 8.53 11.63
N LEU A 26 8.57 8.64 10.49
CA LEU A 26 9.07 8.20 9.19
C LEU A 26 10.38 8.90 8.83
N SER A 27 10.60 10.14 9.31
CA SER A 27 11.83 10.88 9.06
C SER A 27 13.02 10.29 9.80
N ARG A 28 12.81 9.87 11.06
CA ARG A 28 13.81 9.16 11.85
C ARG A 28 14.10 7.77 11.29
N LEU A 29 13.05 7.03 10.92
CA LEU A 29 13.20 5.72 10.29
C LEU A 29 13.97 5.79 8.96
N ALA A 30 13.65 6.77 8.11
CA ALA A 30 14.37 6.99 6.85
C ALA A 30 15.85 7.33 7.08
N SER A 31 16.16 8.11 8.13
CA SER A 31 17.55 8.41 8.51
C SER A 31 18.29 7.16 8.99
N GLU A 32 17.64 6.30 9.79
CA GLU A 32 18.22 5.04 10.28
C GLU A 32 18.41 4.02 9.14
N LEU A 33 17.52 3.99 8.15
CA LEU A 33 17.60 3.12 6.96
C LEU A 33 18.46 3.69 5.82
N GLY A 34 18.94 4.93 5.94
CA GLY A 34 19.69 5.60 4.87
C GLY A 34 18.84 6.00 3.65
N ALA A 35 17.51 5.96 3.74
CA ALA A 35 16.56 6.28 2.67
C ALA A 35 16.32 7.80 2.51
N SER A 36 17.37 8.60 2.64
CA SER A 36 17.26 10.07 2.56
C SER A 36 17.09 10.52 1.12
N THR A 37 16.00 11.23 0.82
CA THR A 37 15.63 11.68 -0.55
C THR A 37 16.63 12.66 -1.19
N SER A 38 17.61 13.18 -0.45
CA SER A 38 18.69 14.02 -1.00
C SER A 38 19.97 13.25 -1.32
N SER A 39 20.02 11.96 -1.02
CA SER A 39 21.13 11.10 -1.36
C SER A 39 20.61 10.05 -2.33
N GLN A 40 20.65 10.42 -3.62
CA GLN A 40 20.89 9.42 -4.66
C GLN A 40 21.98 8.48 -4.12
N PRO A 41 21.78 7.15 -4.14
CA PRO A 41 22.79 6.25 -3.63
C PRO A 41 24.11 6.59 -4.34
N PRO A 42 25.25 6.68 -3.63
CA PRO A 42 26.53 6.89 -4.31
C PRO A 42 26.85 5.77 -5.31
N ASN A 43 26.14 4.63 -5.19
CA ASN A 43 26.09 3.51 -6.14
C ASN A 43 24.66 3.26 -6.65
N GLY A 44 23.88 4.32 -6.84
CA GLY A 44 22.65 4.23 -7.61
C GLY A 44 23.03 4.22 -9.06
N GLU A 45 23.44 3.05 -9.56
CA GLU A 45 23.30 2.80 -10.99
C GLU A 45 21.85 3.21 -11.34
N PRO A 46 21.61 3.99 -12.40
CA PRO A 46 20.27 4.07 -12.94
C PRO A 46 19.79 2.62 -13.07
N PHE A 47 18.56 2.33 -12.65
CA PHE A 47 17.93 1.06 -13.03
C PHE A 47 17.84 1.13 -14.55
N GLU A 48 18.89 0.62 -15.21
CA GLU A 48 18.89 0.37 -16.63
C GLU A 48 17.81 -0.68 -16.82
N ASP A 49 16.81 -0.35 -17.63
CA ASP A 49 15.81 -1.24 -18.22
C ASP A 49 16.51 -2.19 -19.23
N ASP A 50 17.72 -2.63 -18.87
CA ASP A 50 18.57 -3.49 -19.67
C ASP A 50 18.55 -4.84 -18.96
N GLU A 51 17.66 -5.69 -19.48
CA GLU A 51 17.66 -7.15 -19.37
C GLU A 51 17.04 -7.73 -18.07
N ASP A 52 15.71 -7.60 -17.95
CA ASP A 52 14.83 -8.43 -17.10
C ASP A 52 15.00 -9.96 -17.29
N GLU A 53 15.79 -10.40 -18.28
CA GLU A 53 15.96 -11.82 -18.61
C GLU A 53 16.88 -12.58 -17.63
N ASP A 54 17.77 -11.90 -16.90
CA ASP A 54 18.74 -12.55 -16.00
C ASP A 54 18.50 -12.29 -14.48
N ASP A 55 17.43 -11.56 -14.11
CA ASP A 55 17.05 -11.41 -12.68
C ASP A 55 16.36 -12.70 -12.16
N PRO A 56 16.90 -13.39 -11.15
CA PRO A 56 16.23 -14.55 -10.52
C PRO A 56 14.84 -14.23 -9.95
N TYR A 57 14.48 -12.95 -9.76
CA TYR A 57 13.15 -12.51 -9.34
C TYR A 57 12.20 -12.18 -10.50
N ALA A 58 12.66 -12.12 -11.76
CA ALA A 58 11.81 -11.83 -12.91
C ALA A 58 10.70 -12.90 -13.13
N GLU A 59 10.98 -14.17 -12.83
CA GLU A 59 9.99 -15.25 -12.88
C GLU A 59 8.85 -15.03 -11.87
N TYR A 60 9.18 -14.49 -10.69
CA TYR A 60 8.16 -14.15 -9.70
C TYR A 60 7.36 -12.92 -10.13
N ALA A 61 8.01 -11.89 -10.66
CA ALA A 61 7.32 -10.69 -11.13
C ALA A 61 6.32 -11.03 -12.24
N SER A 62 6.71 -11.83 -13.23
CA SER A 62 5.82 -12.25 -14.32
C SER A 62 4.62 -13.06 -13.84
N LEU A 63 4.79 -13.98 -12.89
CA LEU A 63 3.70 -14.80 -12.35
C LEU A 63 2.58 -13.98 -11.67
N TYR A 64 2.90 -12.82 -11.11
CA TYR A 64 1.94 -11.97 -10.41
C TYR A 64 1.52 -10.74 -11.21
N ASN A 65 2.32 -10.25 -12.15
CA ASN A 65 1.95 -9.13 -13.02
C ASN A 65 0.96 -9.54 -14.13
N ASP A 66 0.99 -10.80 -14.59
CA ASP A 66 0.09 -11.32 -15.63
C ASP A 66 -1.39 -11.41 -15.18
N ASP A 67 -1.68 -11.26 -13.87
CA ASP A 67 -3.05 -11.29 -13.31
C ASP A 67 -3.67 -9.87 -13.21
N ASP A 68 -2.92 -8.80 -13.51
CA ASP A 68 -3.36 -7.39 -13.41
C ASP A 68 -3.55 -6.71 -14.79
N GLU A 69 -3.23 -7.36 -15.92
CA GLU A 69 -3.31 -6.72 -17.26
C GLU A 69 -4.64 -6.94 -18.02
N ASP A 70 -5.59 -7.69 -17.45
CA ASP A 70 -6.90 -7.99 -18.05
C ASP A 70 -8.11 -7.30 -17.35
N GLU A 71 -7.94 -6.13 -16.72
CA GLU A 71 -9.10 -5.27 -16.39
C GLU A 71 -9.53 -4.44 -17.61
N ASP A 72 -10.19 -5.17 -18.51
CA ASP A 72 -10.93 -4.70 -19.68
C ASP A 72 -11.88 -3.53 -19.39
N ASP A 73 -11.90 -2.64 -20.38
CA ASP A 73 -12.83 -1.54 -20.65
C ASP A 73 -14.32 -1.97 -20.58
N GLU A 74 -14.94 -1.96 -19.38
CA GLU A 74 -16.39 -2.18 -19.24
C GLU A 74 -17.16 -0.89 -18.93
N SER A 75 -17.34 -0.07 -19.99
CA SER A 75 -18.61 0.59 -20.34
C SER A 75 -19.55 0.95 -19.18
N GLY A 76 -19.39 2.15 -18.61
CA GLY A 76 -20.34 2.69 -17.63
C GLY A 76 -21.79 2.72 -18.15
N PRO A 77 -22.80 2.37 -17.34
CA PRO A 77 -24.18 2.34 -17.82
C PRO A 77 -24.68 3.76 -18.10
N SER A 78 -24.73 4.12 -19.39
CA SER A 78 -25.40 5.31 -19.89
C SER A 78 -26.91 5.19 -19.67
N SER A 79 -27.38 5.63 -18.50
CA SER A 79 -28.83 5.74 -18.23
C SER A 79 -29.41 7.00 -18.88
N GLN A 80 -29.52 6.98 -20.21
CA GLN A 80 -30.41 7.85 -20.94
C GLN A 80 -31.40 7.00 -21.73
N HIS A 81 -32.68 7.39 -21.65
CA HIS A 81 -33.85 6.90 -22.40
C HIS A 81 -34.83 5.95 -21.68
N ARG A 82 -35.66 6.55 -20.80
CA ARG A 82 -37.11 6.28 -20.80
C ARG A 82 -37.87 7.62 -20.70
N ARG A 83 -38.03 8.30 -21.84
CA ARG A 83 -39.14 9.23 -22.07
C ARG A 83 -40.27 8.45 -22.74
N GLY A 84 -41.50 8.63 -22.25
CA GLY A 84 -42.75 8.11 -22.84
C GLY A 84 -43.31 6.91 -22.08
N ALA A 85 -44.60 6.83 -21.75
CA ALA A 85 -45.77 7.65 -22.04
C ALA A 85 -46.78 7.50 -20.89
#